data_AF-A0A929G716-F1
#
_entry.id   AF-A0A929G716-F1
#
_cell.length_a   1.000
_cell.length_b   1.000
_cell.length_c   1.000
_cell.angle_alpha   90.00
_cell.angle_beta   90.00
_cell.angle_gamma   90.00
#
_symmetry.space_group_name_H-M   'P 1'
#
loop_
_entity.id
_entity.type
_entity.pdbx_description
1 polymer ?
#
loop_
_entity_poly.entity_id
_entity_poly.type
_entity_poly.pdbx_seq_one_letter_code
_entity_poly.pdbx_strand_id
1 'polypeptide(L)' 'MYRKVVVPLDGSELAEEVLPHVVEMIRGRDSRVYLLSVTPMMRGVARPVVDLRPDGEERQRVEQEL' A
#
# COMPACT_ATOMS: atom_id res chain seq x y z
N MET A 1 -19.23 -7.32 -11.69
CA MET A 1 -18.35 -7.58 -10.52
C MET A 1 -16.89 -7.42 -10.97
N TYR A 2 -16.02 -6.80 -10.18
CA TYR A 2 -14.66 -6.46 -10.60
C TYR A 2 -13.63 -7.53 -10.18
N ARG A 3 -12.96 -8.16 -11.16
CA ARG A 3 -11.87 -9.12 -10.90
C ARG A 3 -10.52 -8.46 -10.65
N LYS A 4 -10.32 -7.25 -11.18
CA LYS A 4 -9.11 -6.44 -11.04
C LYS A 4 -9.51 -5.02 -10.67
N VAL A 5 -8.94 -4.49 -9.59
CA VAL A 5 -9.19 -3.14 -9.09
C VAL A 5 -7.85 -2.41 -9.03
N VAL A 6 -7.76 -1.22 -9.62
CA VAL A 6 -6.57 -0.37 -9.49
C VAL A 6 -6.91 0.78 -8.55
N VAL A 7 -6.08 0.99 -7.54
CA VAL A 7 -6.24 2.06 -6.54
C VAL A 7 -5.06 3.01 -6.70
N PRO A 8 -5.27 4.22 -7.24
CA PRO A 8 -4.23 5.23 -7.29
C PRO A 8 -3.98 5.80 -5.88
N LEU A 9 -2.72 5.82 -5.46
CA LEU A 9 -2.26 6.42 -4.21
C LEU A 9 -1.14 7.42 -4.52
N ASP A 10 -1.38 8.69 -4.20
CA ASP A 10 -0.40 9.79 -4.36
C ASP A 10 0.41 10.05 -3.09
N GLY A 11 0.15 9.29 -2.02
CA GLY A 11 0.81 9.42 -0.72
C GLY A 11 0.16 10.46 0.21
N SER A 12 -0.95 11.08 -0.19
CA SER A 12 -1.74 11.91 0.72
C SER A 12 -2.60 11.04 1.64
N GLU A 13 -2.81 11.50 2.88
CA GLU A 13 -3.72 10.83 3.85
C GLU A 13 -5.11 10.63 3.25
N LEU A 14 -5.61 11.65 2.53
CA LEU A 14 -6.90 11.58 1.85
C LEU A 14 -6.98 10.46 0.80
N ALA A 15 -5.90 10.21 0.04
CA ALA A 15 -5.87 9.12 -0.91
C ALA A 15 -5.85 7.75 -0.21
N GLU A 16 -5.21 7.65 0.96
CA GLU A 16 -5.13 6.40 1.73
C GLU A 16 -6.46 6.02 2.40
N GLU A 17 -7.32 7.00 2.72
CA GLU A 17 -8.67 6.77 3.26
C GLU A 17 -9.57 5.90 2.35
N VAL A 18 -9.23 5.74 1.06
CA VAL A 18 -9.99 4.86 0.16
C VAL A 18 -9.82 3.37 0.48
N LEU A 19 -8.71 2.98 1.14
CA LEU A 19 -8.33 1.58 1.30
C LEU A 19 -9.35 0.74 2.10
N PRO A 20 -9.89 1.19 3.24
CA PRO A 20 -10.95 0.47 3.95
C PRO A 20 -12.20 0.24 3.08
N HIS A 21 -12.56 1.22 2.24
CA HIS A 21 -13.70 1.09 1.33
C HIS A 21 -13.45 0.05 0.22
N VAL A 22 -12.21 -0.01 -0.29
CA VAL A 22 -11.82 -1.03 -1.27
C VAL A 22 -11.88 -2.43 -0.65
N VAL A 23 -11.45 -2.59 0.60
CA VAL A 23 -11.54 -3.86 1.35
C VAL A 23 -12.98 -4.32 1.47
N GLU A 24 -13.89 -3.45 1.92
CA GLU A 24 -15.32 -3.79 2.00
C GLU A 24 -15.91 -4.11 0.61
N MET A 25 -15.51 -3.36 -0.42
CA MET A 25 -15.98 -3.58 -1.79
C MET A 25 -15.58 -4.95 -2.35
N ILE A 26 -14.42 -5.49 -1.95
CA ILE A 26 -13.89 -6.77 -2.46
C ILE A 26 -14.10 -7.95 -1.50
N ARG A 27 -14.64 -7.73 -0.30
CA ARG A 27 -14.81 -8.75 0.75
C ARG A 27 -15.62 -9.95 0.24
N GLY A 28 -15.06 -11.15 0.40
CA GLY A 28 -15.67 -12.41 -0.02
C GLY A 28 -15.66 -12.63 -1.55
N ARG A 29 -14.80 -11.92 -2.27
CA ARG A 29 -14.73 -11.94 -3.74
C ARG A 29 -13.33 -12.32 -4.19
N ASP A 30 -13.23 -13.09 -5.27
CA ASP A 30 -11.95 -13.38 -5.94
C ASP A 30 -11.52 -12.17 -6.80
N SER A 31 -11.09 -11.13 -6.11
CA SER A 31 -10.68 -9.85 -6.70
C SER A 31 -9.21 -9.58 -6.37
N ARG A 32 -8.44 -9.14 -7.37
CA ARG A 32 -7.07 -8.67 -7.17
C ARG A 32 -7.01 -7.15 -7.17
N VAL A 33 -6.42 -6.59 -6.12
CA VAL A 33 -6.21 -5.14 -5.97
C VAL A 33 -4.76 -4.81 -6.35
N TYR A 34 -4.58 -3.76 -7.14
CA TYR A 34 -3.29 -3.20 -7.53
C TYR A 34 -3.21 -1.78 -7.00
N LEU A 35 -2.25 -1.51 -6.12
CA LEU A 35 -1.95 -0.15 -5.69
C LEU A 35 -1.01 0.49 -6.71
N LEU A 36 -1.34 1.67 -7.19
CA LEU A 36 -0.59 2.40 -8.19
C LEU A 36 -0.15 3.74 -7.63
N SER A 37 1.15 4.02 -7.65
CA SER A 37 1.67 5.34 -7.37
C SER A 37 2.53 5.82 -8.54
N VAL A 38 2.45 7.11 -8.86
CA VAL A 38 3.26 7.75 -9.91
C VAL A 38 4.29 8.63 -9.23
N THR A 39 5.56 8.26 -9.39
CA THR A 39 6.68 9.06 -8.87
C THR A 39 7.44 9.69 -10.04
N PRO A 40 7.87 10.96 -9.92
CA PRO A 40 8.75 11.56 -10.91
C PRO A 40 10.02 10.72 -11.08
N MET A 41 10.43 10.51 -12.32
CA MET A 41 11.69 9.82 -12.61
C MET A 41 12.84 10.76 -12.23
N MET A 42 13.47 10.52 -11.07
CA MET A 42 14.64 11.30 -10.65
C MET A 42 15.80 11.00 -11.59
N ARG A 43 16.03 11.87 -12.59
CA ARG A 43 17.27 11.82 -13.40
C ARG A 43 18.42 12.33 -12.52
N GLY A 44 19.15 11.39 -11.93
CA GLY A 44 20.45 11.62 -11.30
C GLY A 44 20.40 12.32 -9.95
N VAL A 45 20.21 11.55 -8.87
CA VAL A 45 21.01 11.45 -7.62
C VAL A 45 20.54 10.15 -6.96
N ALA A 46 21.45 9.38 -6.37
CA ALA A 46 21.17 8.06 -5.78
C ALA A 46 19.89 8.06 -4.93
N ARG A 47 19.02 7.07 -5.16
CA ARG A 47 17.73 6.94 -4.47
C ARG A 47 17.97 6.78 -2.97
N PRO A 48 17.25 7.50 -2.07
CA PRO A 48 17.01 6.95 -0.76
C PRO A 48 16.21 5.67 -1.00
N VAL A 49 16.78 4.53 -0.62
CA VAL A 49 16.09 3.26 -0.64
C VAL A 49 14.90 3.42 0.31
N VAL A 50 13.69 3.54 -0.25
CA VAL A 50 12.47 3.34 0.54
C VAL A 50 12.56 1.90 1.00
N ASP A 51 12.79 1.69 2.29
CA ASP A 51 12.85 0.36 2.85
C ASP A 51 11.45 -0.23 2.82
N LEU A 52 11.22 -1.15 1.88
CA LEU A 52 9.97 -1.89 1.74
C LEU A 52 9.91 -3.08 2.71
N ARG A 53 10.86 -3.19 3.65
CA ARG A 53 10.88 -4.21 4.70
C ARG A 53 10.99 -3.49 6.04
N PRO A 54 9.92 -3.43 6.86
CA PRO A 54 10.12 -3.11 8.26
C PRO A 54 11.04 -4.17 8.84
N ASP A 55 12.10 -3.70 9.49
CA ASP A 55 13.09 -4.49 10.20
C ASP A 55 12.34 -5.48 11.13
N GLY A 56 12.88 -6.69 11.27
CA GLY A 56 12.23 -7.77 12.04
C GLY A 56 11.91 -7.41 13.50
N GLU A 57 12.44 -6.29 14.01
CA GLU A 57 12.16 -5.77 15.34
C GLU A 57 10.74 -5.23 15.51
N GLU A 58 10.12 -4.66 14.46
CA GLU A 58 8.73 -4.17 14.54
C GLU A 58 7.72 -5.32 14.66
N ARG A 59 7.98 -6.46 14.01
CA ARG A 59 7.14 -7.67 14.14
C ARG A 59 7.08 -8.18 15.59
N GLN A 60 8.21 -8.13 16.29
CA GLN A 60 8.30 -8.60 17.67
C GLN A 60 7.51 -7.70 18.64
N ARG A 61 7.42 -6.39 18.37
CA ARG A 61 6.63 -5.45 19.17
C ARG A 61 5.13 -5.68 19.02
N VAL A 62 4.65 -5.87 17.79
CA VAL A 62 3.22 -6.12 17.52
C VAL A 62 2.76 -7.46 18.10
N GLU A 63 3.62 -8.48 18.11
CA GLU A 63 3.31 -9.78 18.73
C GLU A 63 3.37 -9.77 20.26
N GLN A 64 4.09 -8.83 20.89
CA GLN A 64 4.15 -8.71 22.36
C GLN A 64 3.07 -7.79 22.96
N GLU A 65 2.38 -7.00 22.13
CA GLU A 65 1.22 -6.17 22.53
C GLU A 65 -0.14 -6.87 22.32
N LEU A 66 -0.15 -8.13 21.91
CA LEU A 66 -1.32 -9.03 21.85
C LEU A 66 -1.27 -10.09 22.96
#